data_AF-A0A8I0ALA4-F1
#
_entry.id   AF-A0A8I0ALA4-F1
#
_cell.length_a   1.000
_cell.length_b   1.000
_cell.length_c   1.000
_cell.angle_alpha   90.00
_cell.angle_beta   90.00
_cell.angle_gamma   90.00
#
_symmetry.space_group_name_H-M   'P 1'
#
loop_
_entity.id
_entity.type
_entity.pdbx_description
1 polymer ?
#
loop_
_entity_poly.entity_id
_entity_poly.type
_entity_poly.pdbx_seq_one_letter_code
_entity_poly.pdbx_strand_id
1 'polypeptide(L)'
;MKKTIKKSYRFDPDTNRLLQQNISRADKKKSESAYIRELIHRDYMTSVGIRAADLADAKRQLVGIGTNINQIAHKMNAMDIGQADMDRLADALSDVASMREQLQRITQVFYKGK
;
A
#
# COMPACT_ATOMS: atom_id res chain seq x y z
N MET A 1 13.62 8.64 -13.57
CA MET A 1 12.39 8.78 -14.38
C MET A 1 11.53 7.52 -14.24
N LYS A 2 10.25 7.67 -13.85
CA LYS A 2 9.29 6.54 -13.89
C LYS A 2 9.00 6.22 -15.35
N LYS A 3 9.28 5.00 -15.82
CA LYS A 3 8.89 4.57 -17.18
C LYS A 3 7.36 4.45 -17.26
N THR A 4 6.74 5.21 -18.15
CA THR A 4 5.31 5.04 -18.48
C THR A 4 5.18 3.90 -19.46
N ILE A 5 4.65 2.76 -19.00
CA ILE A 5 4.34 1.62 -19.85
C ILE A 5 2.91 1.79 -20.37
N LYS A 6 2.73 1.89 -21.68
CA LYS A 6 1.40 1.88 -22.31
C LYS A 6 1.02 0.44 -22.64
N LYS A 7 -0.19 0.03 -22.26
CA LYS A 7 -0.80 -1.25 -22.64
C LYS A 7 -2.15 -0.98 -23.29
N SER A 8 -2.43 -1.70 -24.37
CA SER A 8 -3.68 -1.62 -25.11
C SER A 8 -4.46 -2.92 -24.95
N TYR A 9 -5.76 -2.81 -24.71
CA TYR A 9 -6.65 -3.95 -24.56
C TYR A 9 -7.76 -3.86 -25.62
N ARG A 10 -8.13 -5.00 -26.19
CA ARG A 10 -9.28 -5.11 -27.08
C ARG A 10 -10.34 -5.93 -26.36
N PHE A 11 -11.52 -5.36 -26.23
CA PHE A 11 -12.70 -6.02 -25.67
C PHE A 11 -13.67 -6.33 -26.79
N ASP A 12 -14.40 -7.43 -26.67
CA ASP A 12 -15.59 -7.67 -27.49
C ASP A 12 -16.69 -6.64 -27.15
N PRO A 13 -17.71 -6.50 -28.02
CA PRO A 13 -18.75 -5.49 -27.85
C PRO A 13 -19.52 -5.58 -26.51
N ASP A 14 -19.76 -6.79 -26.01
CA ASP A 14 -20.54 -7.01 -24.79
C ASP A 14 -19.71 -6.67 -23.56
N THR A 15 -18.44 -7.10 -23.51
CA THR A 15 -17.49 -6.73 -22.46
C THR A 15 -17.28 -5.22 -22.42
N ASN A 16 -17.16 -4.57 -23.59
CA ASN A 16 -17.04 -3.12 -23.65
C ASN A 16 -18.29 -2.41 -23.14
N ARG A 17 -19.49 -2.89 -23.50
CA ARG A 17 -20.75 -2.34 -22.99
C ARG A 17 -20.83 -2.46 -21.46
N LEU A 18 -20.48 -3.62 -20.92
CA LEU A 18 -20.47 -3.86 -19.47
C LEU A 18 -19.46 -2.96 -18.75
N LEU A 19 -18.26 -2.80 -19.33
CA LEU A 19 -17.23 -1.88 -18.82
C LEU A 19 -17.76 -0.45 -18.72
N GLN A 20 -18.36 0.08 -19.79
CA GLN A 20 -18.90 1.45 -19.80
C GLN A 20 -20.06 1.62 -18.80
N GLN A 21 -20.94 0.62 -18.68
CA GLN A 21 -22.00 0.63 -17.66
C GLN A 21 -21.42 0.68 -16.24
N ASN A 22 -20.41 -0.13 -15.96
CA ASN A 22 -19.78 -0.17 -14.65
C ASN A 22 -18.99 1.12 -14.34
N ILE A 23 -18.34 1.73 -15.34
CA ILE A 23 -17.69 3.04 -15.20
C ILE A 23 -18.72 4.12 -14.88
N SER A 24 -19.87 4.14 -15.58
CA SER A 24 -20.92 5.14 -15.34
C SER A 24 -21.59 5.01 -13.96
N ARG A 25 -21.60 3.80 -13.39
CA ARG A 25 -22.07 3.52 -12.02
C ARG A 25 -20.99 3.82 -10.98
N ALA A 26 -19.72 3.69 -11.34
CA ALA A 26 -18.62 4.11 -10.51
C ALA A 26 -18.54 5.64 -10.44
N ASP A 27 -17.88 6.14 -9.41
CA ASP A 27 -17.75 7.56 -9.10
C ASP A 27 -17.48 8.44 -10.35
N LYS A 28 -18.29 9.49 -10.55
CA LYS A 28 -18.47 10.23 -11.82
C LYS A 28 -17.20 10.88 -12.40
N LYS A 29 -16.07 10.82 -11.69
CA LYS A 29 -14.79 11.45 -12.08
C LYS A 29 -13.73 10.44 -12.53
N LYS A 30 -14.03 9.14 -12.59
CA LYS A 30 -13.02 8.12 -12.90
C LYS A 30 -12.93 7.87 -14.41
N SER A 31 -11.74 8.03 -14.98
CA SER A 31 -11.50 7.69 -16.39
C SER A 31 -11.47 6.17 -16.60
N GLU A 32 -11.82 5.71 -17.80
CA GLU A 32 -11.80 4.30 -18.17
C GLU A 32 -10.45 3.63 -17.88
N SER A 33 -9.35 4.29 -18.25
CA SER A 33 -8.00 3.80 -17.94
C SER A 33 -7.73 3.66 -16.44
N ALA A 34 -8.26 4.57 -15.61
CA ALA A 34 -8.11 4.50 -14.16
C ALA A 34 -8.99 3.38 -13.57
N TYR A 35 -10.17 3.14 -14.14
CA TYR A 35 -11.07 2.08 -13.75
C TYR A 35 -10.50 0.69 -14.10
N ILE A 36 -10.01 0.49 -15.32
CA ILE A 36 -9.36 -0.77 -15.75
C ILE A 36 -8.16 -1.08 -14.84
N ARG A 37 -7.32 -0.09 -14.52
CA ARG A 37 -6.19 -0.30 -13.60
C ARG A 37 -6.65 -0.76 -12.22
N GLU A 38 -7.74 -0.21 -11.71
CA GLU A 38 -8.29 -0.65 -10.43
C GLU A 38 -8.78 -2.09 -10.49
N LEU A 39 -9.50 -2.48 -11.56
CA LEU A 39 -9.97 -3.84 -11.73
C LEU A 39 -8.80 -4.84 -11.78
N ILE A 40 -7.77 -4.54 -12.57
CA ILE A 40 -6.55 -5.37 -12.65
C ILE A 40 -5.88 -5.47 -11.28
N HIS A 41 -5.78 -4.36 -10.54
CA HIS A 41 -5.22 -4.39 -9.20
C HIS A 41 -6.06 -5.25 -8.23
N ARG A 42 -7.39 -5.14 -8.26
CA ARG A 42 -8.27 -5.92 -7.38
C ARG A 42 -8.21 -7.42 -7.69
N ASP A 43 -8.27 -7.77 -8.98
CA ASP A 43 -8.17 -9.16 -9.44
C ASP A 43 -6.83 -9.76 -9.03
N TYR A 44 -5.73 -9.03 -9.27
CA TYR A 44 -4.41 -9.46 -8.87
C TYR A 44 -4.30 -9.65 -7.35
N MET A 45 -4.73 -8.67 -6.54
CA MET A 45 -4.72 -8.78 -5.07
C MET A 45 -5.51 -9.99 -4.58
N THR A 46 -6.63 -10.31 -5.23
CA THR A 46 -7.42 -11.51 -4.94
C THR A 46 -6.67 -12.78 -5.31
N SER A 47 -6.01 -12.81 -6.48
CA SER A 47 -5.24 -13.96 -6.96
C SER A 47 -4.02 -14.29 -6.11
N VAL A 48 -3.37 -13.28 -5.51
CA VAL A 48 -2.21 -13.45 -4.62
C VAL A 48 -2.61 -13.69 -3.17
N GLY A 49 -3.92 -13.74 -2.87
CA GLY A 49 -4.44 -14.02 -1.53
C GLY A 49 -4.23 -12.89 -0.52
N ILE A 50 -4.00 -11.65 -0.97
CA ILE A 50 -3.73 -10.53 -0.06
C ILE A 50 -4.98 -9.65 0.02
N ARG A 51 -5.47 -9.47 1.24
CA ARG A 51 -6.66 -8.65 1.46
C ARG A 51 -6.24 -7.18 1.45
N ALA A 52 -7.12 -6.33 0.91
CA ALA A 52 -6.91 -4.88 0.97
C ALA A 52 -6.74 -4.36 2.41
N ALA A 53 -7.31 -5.07 3.40
CA ALA A 53 -7.14 -4.79 4.82
C ALA A 53 -5.67 -4.92 5.26
N ASP A 54 -5.00 -6.01 4.86
CA ASP A 54 -3.60 -6.28 5.24
C ASP A 54 -2.66 -5.17 4.75
N LEU A 55 -2.90 -4.66 3.53
CA LEU A 55 -2.14 -3.54 2.98
C LEU A 55 -2.46 -2.21 3.68
N ALA A 56 -3.71 -1.99 4.08
CA ALA A 56 -4.12 -0.80 4.80
C ALA A 56 -3.50 -0.76 6.21
N ASP A 57 -3.42 -1.91 6.88
CA ASP A 57 -2.80 -2.06 8.20
C ASP A 57 -1.29 -1.80 8.12
N ALA A 58 -0.60 -2.43 7.17
CA ALA A 58 0.82 -2.18 6.93
C ALA A 58 1.10 -0.69 6.64
N LYS A 59 0.25 -0.03 5.84
CA LYS A 59 0.37 1.41 5.55
C LYS A 59 0.18 2.27 6.80
N ARG A 60 -0.82 1.97 7.63
CA ARG A 60 -1.10 2.73 8.86
C ARG A 60 0.08 2.66 9.83
N GLN A 61 0.66 1.48 10.00
CA GLN A 61 1.81 1.30 10.88
C GLN A 61 3.06 2.05 10.36
N LEU A 62 3.33 2.03 9.04
CA LEU A 62 4.45 2.77 8.45
C LEU A 62 4.33 4.29 8.68
N VAL A 63 3.11 4.82 8.59
CA VAL A 63 2.85 6.23 8.90
C VAL A 63 3.13 6.52 10.38
N GLY A 64 2.69 5.64 11.30
CA GLY A 64 2.96 5.78 12.74
C GLY A 64 4.46 5.84 13.06
N ILE A 65 5.25 4.97 12.42
CA ILE A 65 6.72 4.97 12.55
C ILE A 65 7.32 6.31 12.09
N GLY A 66 6.93 6.80 10.90
CA GLY A 66 7.42 8.07 10.38
C GLY A 66 7.07 9.25 11.31
N THR A 67 5.89 9.23 11.92
CA THR A 67 5.49 10.21 12.93
C THR A 67 6.37 10.13 14.18
N ASN A 68 6.64 8.95 14.70
CA ASN A 68 7.48 8.77 15.89
C ASN A 68 8.94 9.21 15.65
N ILE A 69 9.51 8.84 14.49
CA ILE A 69 10.86 9.29 14.10
C ILE A 69 10.92 10.82 13.99
N ASN A 70 9.92 11.45 13.39
CA ASN A 70 9.87 12.91 13.29
C ASN A 70 9.76 13.58 14.67
N GLN A 71 8.96 13.03 15.60
CA GLN A 71 8.85 13.57 16.95
C GLN A 71 10.19 13.51 17.68
N ILE A 72 10.94 12.42 17.52
CA ILE A 72 12.28 12.27 18.09
C ILE A 72 13.23 13.28 17.46
N ALA A 73 13.28 13.38 16.12
CA ALA A 73 14.13 14.36 15.45
C ALA A 73 13.86 15.80 15.94
N HIS A 74 12.59 16.15 16.16
CA HIS A 74 12.22 17.44 16.73
C HIS A 74 12.71 17.63 18.18
N LYS A 75 12.59 16.61 19.04
CA LYS A 75 13.10 16.64 20.42
C LYS A 75 14.62 16.63 20.51
N MET A 76 15.30 15.89 19.63
CA MET A 76 16.76 15.88 19.50
C MET A 76 17.28 17.27 19.13
N ASN A 77 16.65 17.93 18.15
CA ASN A 77 16.99 19.29 17.77
C ASN A 77 16.75 20.30 18.91
N ALA A 78 15.86 19.98 19.86
CA ALA A 78 15.62 20.77 21.06
C ALA A 78 16.54 20.42 22.25
N MET A 79 17.46 19.45 22.09
CA MET A 79 18.32 18.90 23.15
C MET A 79 17.58 18.35 24.39
N ASP A 80 16.30 18.00 24.24
CA ASP A 80 15.42 17.54 25.32
C ASP A 80 15.13 16.04 25.17
N ILE A 81 16.17 15.22 25.29
CA ILE A 81 16.07 13.76 25.16
C ILE A 81 16.37 13.11 26.51
N GLY A 82 15.37 12.45 27.09
CA GLY A 82 15.53 11.60 28.27
C GLY A 82 15.42 10.11 27.93
N GLN A 83 15.75 9.24 28.90
CA GLN A 83 15.69 7.78 28.75
C GLN A 83 14.31 7.27 28.26
N ALA A 84 13.22 7.89 28.73
CA ALA A 84 11.87 7.53 28.31
C ALA A 84 11.59 7.78 26.80
N ASP A 85 12.27 8.73 26.17
CA ASP A 85 12.15 8.96 24.73
C ASP A 85 13.00 7.95 23.92
N MET A 86 14.10 7.46 24.49
CA MET A 86 14.88 6.35 23.93
C MET A 86 14.14 5.01 24.01
N ASP A 87 13.40 4.76 25.10
CA ASP A 87 12.59 3.55 25.24
C ASP A 87 11.42 3.54 24.24
N ARG A 88 10.75 4.70 24.06
CA ARG A 88 9.73 4.86 23.00
C ARG A 88 10.30 4.64 21.59
N LEU A 89 11.55 5.03 21.35
CA LEU A 89 12.23 4.77 20.09
C LEU A 89 12.50 3.28 19.91
N ALA A 90 12.96 2.59 20.96
CA ALA A 90 13.21 1.16 20.93
C ALA A 90 11.93 0.37 20.61
N ASP A 91 10.80 0.75 21.21
CA ASP A 91 9.48 0.14 20.92
C ASP A 91 9.06 0.39 19.47
N ALA A 92 9.18 1.64 18.99
CA ALA A 92 8.85 1.96 17.60
C ALA A 92 9.76 1.23 16.58
N LEU A 93 11.04 1.03 16.91
CA LEU A 93 11.98 0.26 16.10
C LEU A 93 11.71 -1.25 16.15
N SER A 94 11.21 -1.75 17.28
CA SER A 94 10.74 -3.13 17.42
C SER A 94 9.51 -3.39 16.54
N ASP A 95 8.55 -2.45 16.53
CA ASP A 95 7.41 -2.48 15.63
C ASP A 95 7.85 -2.49 14.15
N VAL A 96 8.87 -1.69 13.78
CA VAL A 96 9.48 -1.72 12.43
C VAL A 96 10.06 -3.09 12.10
N ALA A 97 10.77 -3.72 13.03
CA ALA A 97 11.37 -5.03 12.82
C ALA A 97 10.29 -6.10 12.59
N SER A 98 9.23 -6.09 13.39
CA SER A 98 8.05 -6.95 13.24
C SER A 98 7.36 -6.76 11.89
N MET A 99 7.20 -5.50 11.46
CA MET A 99 6.62 -5.18 10.15
C MET A 99 7.51 -5.59 8.98
N ARG A 100 8.84 -5.47 9.11
CA ARG A 100 9.77 -5.99 8.10
C ARG A 100 9.60 -7.50 7.94
N GLU A 101 9.37 -8.20 9.05
CA GLU A 101 9.11 -9.64 9.04
C GLU A 101 7.77 -9.97 8.36
N GLN A 102 6.71 -9.21 8.65
CA GLN A 102 5.40 -9.35 7.98
C GLN A 102 5.51 -9.06 6.48
N LEU A 103 6.20 -7.98 6.09
CA LEU A 103 6.46 -7.66 4.69
C LEU A 103 7.34 -8.73 4.02
N GLN A 104 8.31 -9.32 4.72
CA GLN A 104 9.08 -10.46 4.22
C GLN A 104 8.21 -11.70 4.01
N ARG A 105 7.26 -11.99 4.92
CA ARG A 105 6.28 -13.08 4.73
C ARG A 105 5.43 -12.82 3.49
N ILE A 106 4.88 -11.60 3.37
CA ILE A 106 4.15 -11.16 2.19
C ILE A 106 5.01 -11.31 0.92
N THR A 107 6.28 -10.92 0.96
CA THR A 107 7.24 -11.04 -0.15
C THR A 107 7.58 -12.50 -0.49
N GLN A 108 7.73 -13.37 0.50
CA GLN A 108 7.95 -14.81 0.31
C GLN A 108 6.74 -15.46 -0.38
N VAL A 109 5.53 -15.11 0.03
CA VAL A 109 4.29 -15.53 -0.64
C VAL A 109 4.24 -14.98 -2.07
N PHE A 110 4.49 -13.67 -2.26
CA PHE A 110 4.47 -12.99 -3.57
C PHE A 110 5.49 -13.51 -4.59
N TYR A 111 6.73 -13.83 -4.18
CA TYR A 111 7.82 -14.18 -5.09
C TYR A 111 8.16 -15.67 -5.12
N LYS A 112 7.83 -16.44 -4.07
CA LYS A 112 8.19 -17.86 -3.98
C LYS A 112 6.99 -18.81 -3.97
N GLY A 113 5.75 -18.31 -3.88
CA GLY A 113 4.54 -19.14 -3.94
C GLY A 113 4.50 -20.27 -2.92
N LYS A 114 5.07 -20.04 -1.73
CA LYS A 114 5.05 -20.96 -0.58
C LYS A 114 4.30 -20.33 0.57
#